data_AF-A0A2V9M8T9-F1
#
_entry.id   AF-A0A2V9M8T9-F1
#
_cell.length_a   1.000
_cell.length_b   1.000
_cell.length_c   1.000
_cell.angle_alpha   90.00
_cell.angle_beta   90.00
_cell.angle_gamma   90.00
#
_symmetry.space_group_name_H-M   'P 1'
#
loop_
_entity.id
_entity.type
_entity.pdbx_description
1 polymer ?
#
loop_
_entity_poly.entity_id
_entity_poly.type
_entity_poly.pdbx_seq_one_letter_code
_entity_poly.pdbx_strand_id
1 'polypeptide(L)'
;LLKDLGLEGTYTVRGSIAGGRLTILRQDPVSPRRITYTAADGRLLVEKEVFRVPALLERMHRRRGYQHKYLIEDAWASSVDAFIVAMIFWAGSGLWMWWELGETRRWGAISAACGVALFALFLLKL
;
A
#
# COMPACT_ATOMS: atom_id res chain seq x y z
N LEU A 1 -10.55 25.10 0.64
CA LEU A 1 -9.19 24.98 0.04
C LEU A 1 -9.08 23.82 -0.95
N LEU A 2 -9.11 22.54 -0.55
CA LEU A 2 -8.98 21.44 -1.53
C LEU A 2 -10.14 21.39 -2.54
N LYS A 3 -11.37 21.61 -2.05
CA LYS A 3 -12.58 21.75 -2.88
C LYS A 3 -12.46 22.89 -3.90
N ASP A 4 -12.00 24.06 -3.45
CA ASP A 4 -11.82 25.25 -4.29
C ASP A 4 -10.71 25.06 -5.34
N LEU A 5 -9.73 24.21 -5.05
CA LEU A 5 -8.66 23.82 -5.98
C LEU A 5 -9.07 22.67 -6.93
N GLY A 6 -10.27 22.10 -6.77
CA GLY A 6 -10.71 20.91 -7.52
C GLY A 6 -9.88 19.65 -7.20
N LEU A 7 -9.20 19.62 -6.05
CA LEU A 7 -8.30 18.54 -5.61
C LEU A 7 -8.91 17.72 -4.48
N GLU A 8 -10.19 17.40 -4.60
CA GLU A 8 -10.85 16.52 -3.65
C GLU A 8 -10.27 15.10 -3.68
N GLY A 9 -10.41 14.40 -2.56
CA GLY A 9 -9.88 13.07 -2.36
C GLY A 9 -9.12 12.96 -1.05
N THR A 10 -8.53 11.78 -0.84
CA THR A 10 -7.77 11.46 0.36
C THR A 10 -6.59 12.41 0.55
N TYR A 11 -6.43 12.95 1.76
CA TYR A 11 -5.34 13.87 2.10
C TYR A 11 -4.79 13.63 3.50
N THR A 12 -3.53 13.98 3.69
CA THR A 12 -2.89 14.06 5.00
C THR A 12 -2.46 15.50 5.24
N VAL A 13 -2.70 16.02 6.45
CA VAL A 13 -2.27 17.36 6.85
C VAL A 13 -1.10 17.26 7.81
N ARG A 14 -0.08 18.08 7.59
CA ARG A 14 1.02 18.32 8.54
C ARG A 14 1.14 19.82 8.83
N GLY A 15 1.42 20.15 10.08
CA GLY A 15 1.53 21.51 10.57
C GLY A 15 0.20 22.07 11.10
N SER A 16 0.20 23.36 11.41
CA SER A 16 -0.95 24.07 11.96
C SER A 16 -1.03 25.46 11.36
N ILE A 17 -2.26 25.95 11.15
CA ILE A 17 -2.52 27.32 10.71
C ILE A 17 -1.96 28.32 11.73
N ALA A 18 -2.05 28.01 13.03
CA ALA A 18 -1.50 28.83 14.10
C ALA A 18 0.04 28.89 14.08
N GLY A 19 0.70 27.89 13.50
CA GLY A 19 2.15 27.83 13.32
C GLY A 19 2.65 28.48 12.02
N GLY A 20 1.79 29.17 11.27
CA GLY A 20 2.16 29.95 10.08
C GLY A 20 2.38 29.14 8.79
N ARG A 21 2.44 27.79 8.86
CA ARG A 21 2.62 26.92 7.69
C ARG A 21 1.76 25.65 7.78
N LEU A 22 0.96 25.44 6.74
CA LEU A 22 0.10 24.27 6.56
C LEU A 22 0.57 23.49 5.34
N THR A 23 0.97 22.23 5.50
CA THR A 23 1.35 21.35 4.37
C THR A 23 0.31 20.24 4.22
N ILE A 24 -0.41 20.25 3.09
CA ILE A 24 -1.42 19.26 2.75
C ILE A 24 -0.83 18.36 1.66
N LEU A 25 -0.74 17.07 1.96
CA LEU A 25 -0.38 16.05 0.99
C LEU A 25 -1.67 15.43 0.44
N ARG A 26 -1.98 15.70 -0.83
CA ARG A 26 -3.09 15.08 -1.53
C ARG A 26 -2.63 13.71 -2.06
N GLN A 27 -3.21 12.64 -1.53
CA GLN A 27 -2.84 11.25 -1.80
C GLN A 27 -3.51 10.75 -3.09
N ASP A 28 -3.13 11.33 -4.22
CA ASP A 28 -3.54 10.79 -5.53
C ASP A 28 -2.83 9.46 -5.80
N PRO A 29 -3.50 8.49 -6.43
CA PRO A 29 -2.86 7.23 -6.79
C PRO A 29 -1.68 7.40 -7.76
N VAL A 30 -1.82 8.29 -8.74
CA VAL A 30 -0.88 8.40 -9.87
C VAL A 30 0.06 9.60 -9.71
N SER A 31 -0.47 10.71 -9.21
CA SER A 31 0.20 12.01 -9.21
C SER A 31 -0.03 12.75 -7.88
N PRO A 32 0.61 12.29 -6.79
CA PRO A 32 0.47 12.94 -5.50
C PRO A 32 0.93 14.39 -5.59
N ARG A 33 0.20 15.25 -4.87
CA ARG A 33 0.43 16.71 -4.89
C ARG A 33 0.69 17.19 -3.47
N ARG A 34 1.74 17.99 -3.30
CA ARG A 34 2.05 18.66 -2.03
C ARG A 34 1.62 20.11 -2.14
N ILE A 35 0.65 20.49 -1.33
CA ILE A 35 0.11 21.85 -1.28
C ILE A 35 0.61 22.47 0.02
N THR A 36 1.46 23.48 -0.09
CA THR A 36 1.97 24.24 1.05
C THR A 36 1.29 25.59 1.08
N TYR A 37 0.66 25.93 2.19
CA TYR A 37 0.09 27.24 2.47
C TYR A 37 0.89 27.93 3.57
N THR A 38 1.36 29.14 3.30
CA THR A 38 2.09 29.99 4.26
C THR A 38 1.20 31.17 4.65
N ALA A 39 0.80 31.22 5.92
CA ALA A 39 -0.15 32.22 6.42
C ALA A 39 0.46 33.63 6.52
N ALA A 40 1.78 33.74 6.70
CA ALA A 40 2.48 35.03 6.78
C ALA A 40 2.41 35.84 5.46
N ASP A 41 2.49 35.15 4.32
CA ASP A 41 2.54 35.80 3.00
C ASP A 41 1.27 35.58 2.16
N GLY A 42 0.30 34.82 2.67
CA GLY A 42 -0.90 34.41 1.92
C GLY A 42 -0.60 33.55 0.68
N ARG A 43 0.61 32.94 0.60
CA ARG A 43 1.06 32.21 -0.58
C ARG A 43 0.68 30.74 -0.52
N LEU A 44 0.24 30.22 -1.67
CA LEU A 44 -0.08 28.82 -1.88
C LEU A 44 0.87 28.25 -2.94
N LEU A 45 1.62 27.21 -2.58
CA LEU A 45 2.58 26.53 -3.43
C LEU A 45 2.12 25.09 -3.65
N VAL A 46 1.87 24.73 -4.92
CA VAL A 46 1.43 23.38 -5.31
C VAL A 46 2.55 22.70 -6.08
N GLU A 47 3.15 21.69 -5.46
CA GLU A 47 4.16 20.84 -6.11
C GLU A 47 3.51 19.53 -6.55
N LYS A 48 3.79 19.14 -7.79
CA LYS A 48 3.45 17.82 -8.32
C LYS A 48 4.67 16.92 -8.20
N GLU A 49 4.50 15.74 -7.61
CA GLU A 49 5.57 14.76 -7.59
C GLU A 49 5.80 14.20 -9.01
N VAL A 50 7.07 14.00 -9.37
CA VAL A 50 7.43 13.33 -10.63
C VAL A 50 6.99 11.88 -10.55
N PHE A 51 6.27 11.43 -11.58
CA PHE A 51 5.83 10.04 -11.66
C PHE A 51 7.04 9.10 -11.73
N ARG A 52 7.13 8.19 -10.77
CA ARG A 52 8.14 7.14 -10.71
C ARG A 52 7.47 5.83 -10.36
N VAL A 53 7.68 4.80 -11.17
CA VAL A 53 7.08 3.48 -10.98
C VAL A 53 7.36 2.89 -9.59
N PRO A 54 8.61 2.93 -9.06
CA PRO A 54 8.87 2.42 -7.71
C PRO A 54 8.04 3.13 -6.63
N ALA A 55 7.95 4.46 -6.71
CA ALA A 55 7.18 5.26 -5.77
C ALA A 55 5.66 5.03 -5.92
N LEU A 56 5.18 4.76 -7.14
CA LEU A 56 3.79 4.35 -7.38
C LEU A 56 3.49 3.01 -6.70
N LEU A 57 4.32 1.99 -6.94
CA LEU A 57 4.12 0.65 -6.38
C LEU A 57 4.20 0.67 -4.85
N GLU A 58 5.16 1.39 -4.29
CA GLU A 58 5.30 1.59 -2.84
C GLU A 58 4.05 2.26 -2.24
N ARG A 59 3.48 3.26 -2.93
CA ARG A 59 2.22 3.90 -2.52
C ARG A 59 1.04 2.93 -2.59
N MET A 60 0.87 2.21 -3.69
CA MET A 60 -0.20 1.23 -3.83
C MET A 60 -0.09 0.12 -2.77
N HIS A 61 1.13 -0.29 -2.45
CA HIS A 61 1.38 -1.31 -1.42
C HIS A 61 1.08 -0.83 0.01
N ARG A 62 1.31 0.45 0.32
CA ARG A 62 1.02 1.01 1.65
C ARG A 62 -0.37 1.62 1.78
N ARG A 63 -1.12 1.75 0.68
CA ARG A 63 -2.46 2.33 0.65
C ARG A 63 -3.42 1.46 1.46
N ARG A 64 -4.07 2.06 2.45
CA ARG A 64 -5.12 1.41 3.25
C ARG A 64 -6.47 1.87 2.70
N GLY A 65 -7.36 0.94 2.37
CA GLY A 65 -8.77 1.28 2.11
C GLY A 65 -9.62 1.15 3.38
N TYR A 66 -10.92 1.42 3.27
CA TYR A 66 -11.92 1.49 4.36
C TYR A 66 -11.76 2.61 5.40
N GLN A 67 -10.62 3.31 5.44
CA GLN A 67 -10.39 4.41 6.39
C GLN A 67 -10.80 5.79 5.83
N HIS A 68 -11.26 5.84 4.58
CA HIS A 68 -11.54 7.07 3.84
C HIS A 68 -12.95 7.04 3.25
N LYS A 69 -13.65 8.16 3.25
CA LYS A 69 -15.07 8.28 2.83
C LYS A 69 -15.33 8.03 1.33
N TYR A 70 -14.30 7.69 0.56
CA TYR A 70 -14.38 7.63 -0.90
C TYR A 70 -14.57 6.19 -1.38
N LEU A 71 -15.64 5.92 -2.15
CA LEU A 71 -15.96 4.59 -2.67
C LEU A 71 -14.82 3.94 -3.47
N ILE A 72 -13.98 4.74 -4.13
CA ILE A 72 -12.82 4.24 -4.87
C ILE A 72 -11.74 3.61 -3.95
N GLU A 73 -11.66 4.08 -2.71
CA GLU A 73 -10.76 3.52 -1.69
C GLU A 73 -11.29 2.18 -1.17
N ASP A 74 -12.61 2.07 -1.03
CA ASP A 74 -13.28 0.83 -0.62
C ASP A 74 -13.17 -0.23 -1.71
N ALA A 75 -13.43 0.14 -2.98
CA ALA A 75 -13.26 -0.76 -4.12
C ALA A 75 -11.83 -1.29 -4.24
N TRP A 76 -10.84 -0.43 -3.98
CA TRP A 76 -9.44 -0.83 -3.92
C TRP A 76 -9.21 -1.88 -2.81
N ALA A 77 -9.64 -1.61 -1.58
CA ALA A 77 -9.46 -2.58 -0.50
C ALA A 77 -10.19 -3.91 -0.76
N SER A 78 -11.41 -3.88 -1.28
CA SER A 78 -12.14 -5.11 -1.63
C SER A 78 -11.41 -5.94 -2.69
N SER A 79 -10.74 -5.30 -3.66
CA SER A 79 -9.91 -6.02 -4.64
C SER A 79 -8.69 -6.70 -4.00
N VAL A 80 -8.07 -6.06 -3.01
CA VAL A 80 -6.95 -6.61 -2.25
C VAL A 80 -7.43 -7.78 -1.39
N ASP A 81 -8.59 -7.66 -0.75
CA ASP A 81 -9.20 -8.74 0.03
C ASP A 81 -9.48 -9.98 -0.84
N ALA A 82 -10.04 -9.77 -2.04
CA ALA A 82 -10.26 -10.85 -3.00
C ALA A 82 -8.94 -11.53 -3.43
N PHE A 83 -7.89 -10.75 -3.67
CA PHE A 83 -6.57 -11.29 -3.98
C PHE A 83 -5.98 -12.11 -2.82
N ILE A 84 -6.14 -11.66 -1.57
CA ILE A 84 -5.71 -12.41 -0.38
C ILE A 84 -6.41 -13.76 -0.31
N VAL A 85 -7.74 -13.78 -0.48
CA VAL A 85 -8.52 -15.03 -0.49
C VAL A 85 -8.04 -15.97 -1.61
N ALA A 86 -7.81 -15.44 -2.81
CA ALA A 86 -7.29 -16.21 -3.93
C ALA A 86 -5.90 -16.80 -3.65
N MET A 87 -5.00 -16.04 -3.02
CA MET A 87 -3.67 -16.50 -2.64
C MET A 87 -3.71 -17.60 -1.58
N ILE A 88 -4.60 -17.48 -0.59
CA ILE A 88 -4.81 -18.54 0.41
C ILE A 88 -5.33 -19.81 -0.25
N PHE A 89 -6.32 -19.69 -1.14
CA PHE A 89 -6.86 -20.83 -1.88
C PHE A 89 -5.80 -21.49 -2.77
N TRP A 90 -4.99 -20.69 -3.47
CA TRP A 90 -3.87 -21.19 -4.29
C TRP A 90 -2.86 -21.95 -3.43
N ALA A 91 -2.38 -21.34 -2.34
CA ALA A 91 -1.42 -22.00 -1.46
C ALA A 91 -1.99 -23.30 -0.87
N GLY A 92 -3.25 -23.27 -0.43
CA GLY A 92 -3.95 -24.44 0.09
C GLY A 92 -4.11 -25.56 -0.94
N SER A 93 -4.47 -25.22 -2.19
CA SER A 93 -4.61 -26.22 -3.26
C SER A 93 -3.25 -26.81 -3.65
N GLY A 94 -2.18 -26.02 -3.65
CA GLY A 94 -0.81 -26.51 -3.83
C GLY A 94 -0.41 -27.53 -2.76
N LEU A 95 -0.69 -27.23 -1.49
CA LEU A 95 -0.43 -28.14 -0.37
C LEU A 95 -1.26 -29.42 -0.47
N TRP A 96 -2.54 -29.31 -0.85
CA TRP A 96 -3.42 -30.45 -1.06
C TRP A 96 -2.89 -31.37 -2.17
N MET A 97 -2.54 -30.81 -3.33
CA MET A 97 -1.99 -31.59 -4.46
C MET A 97 -0.68 -32.28 -4.09
N TRP A 98 0.22 -31.57 -3.39
CA TRP A 98 1.47 -32.17 -2.91
C TRP A 98 1.22 -33.35 -1.96
N TRP A 99 0.21 -33.24 -1.10
CA TRP A 99 -0.16 -34.33 -0.19
C TRP A 99 -0.70 -35.55 -0.94
N GLU A 100 -1.55 -35.35 -1.95
CA GLU A 100 -2.18 -36.43 -2.72
C GLU A 100 -1.20 -37.17 -3.64
N LEU A 101 -0.24 -36.45 -4.24
CA LEU A 101 0.74 -37.01 -5.17
C LEU A 101 1.91 -37.69 -4.43
N GLY A 102 1.75 -38.99 -4.15
CA GLY A 102 2.73 -39.81 -3.43
C GLY A 102 4.16 -39.74 -3.96
N GLU A 103 4.34 -39.71 -5.29
CA GLU A 103 5.65 -39.64 -5.96
C GLU A 103 6.41 -38.33 -5.65
N THR A 104 5.68 -37.21 -5.53
CA THR A 104 6.29 -35.88 -5.27
C THR A 104 6.41 -35.56 -3.78
N ARG A 105 5.95 -36.45 -2.89
CA ARG A 105 5.85 -36.17 -1.46
C ARG A 105 7.21 -35.85 -0.84
N ARG A 106 8.26 -36.59 -1.21
CA ARG A 106 9.64 -36.36 -0.73
C ARG A 106 10.18 -35.00 -1.16
N TRP A 107 9.98 -34.63 -2.43
CA TRP A 107 10.48 -33.37 -2.96
C TRP A 107 9.81 -32.17 -2.31
N GLY A 108 8.48 -32.18 -2.17
CA GLY A 108 7.81 -31.09 -1.46
C GLY A 108 8.16 -31.06 0.04
N ALA A 109 8.47 -32.19 0.67
CA ALA A 109 8.96 -32.20 2.06
C ALA A 109 10.33 -31.52 2.19
N ILE A 110 11.24 -31.79 1.25
CA ILE A 110 12.54 -31.11 1.17
C ILE A 110 12.33 -29.61 0.96
N SER A 111 11.48 -29.22 0.00
CA SER A 111 11.19 -27.80 -0.26
C SER A 111 10.59 -27.10 0.95
N ALA A 112 9.64 -27.73 1.65
CA ALA A 112 9.04 -27.21 2.87
C ALA A 112 10.09 -27.06 3.99
N ALA A 113 10.94 -28.07 4.20
CA ALA A 113 12.02 -28.03 5.17
C ALA A 113 13.02 -26.91 4.88
N CYS A 114 13.42 -26.72 3.61
CA CYS A 114 14.26 -25.60 3.19
C CYS A 114 13.58 -24.25 3.45
N GLY A 115 12.28 -24.12 3.15
CA GLY A 115 11.52 -22.90 3.44
C GLY A 115 11.49 -22.56 4.93
N VAL A 116 11.23 -23.56 5.78
CA VAL A 116 11.25 -23.42 7.24
C VAL A 116 12.67 -23.08 7.74
N ALA A 117 13.71 -23.73 7.20
CA ALA A 117 15.09 -23.46 7.57
C ALA A 117 15.52 -22.03 7.20
N LEU A 118 15.16 -21.56 6.00
CA LEU A 118 15.41 -20.17 5.57
C LEU A 118 14.64 -19.18 6.45
N PHE A 119 13.38 -19.46 6.75
CA PHE A 119 12.60 -18.63 7.66
C PHE A 119 13.26 -18.54 9.04
N ALA A 120 13.68 -19.68 9.59
CA ALA A 120 14.39 -19.73 10.88
C ALA A 120 15.71 -18.96 10.84
N LEU A 121 16.50 -19.08 9.76
CA LEU A 121 17.75 -18.34 9.56
C LEU A 121 17.49 -16.82 9.62
N PHE A 122 16.54 -16.31 8.84
CA PHE A 122 16.20 -14.89 8.83
C PHE A 122 15.60 -14.41 10.15
N LEU A 123 14.80 -15.25 10.81
CA LEU A 123 14.20 -14.94 12.11
C LEU A 123 15.26 -14.80 13.20
N LEU A 124 16.27 -15.66 13.19
CA LEU A 124 17.36 -15.68 14.15
C LEU A 124 18.45 -14.62 13.85
N LYS A 125 18.29 -13.86 12.76
CA LYS A 125 19.25 -12.83 12.30
C LYS A 125 20.70 -13.33 12.25
N LEU A 126 20.91 -14.56 11.78
CA LEU A 126 22.25 -15.01 11.39
C LEU A 126 22.69 -14.32 10.09
#